data_AF-A0A2X5NG44-F1
#
_entry.id   AF-A0A2X5NG44-F1
#
_cell.length_a   1.000
_cell.length_b   1.000
_cell.length_c   1.000
_cell.angle_alpha   90.00
_cell.angle_beta   90.00
_cell.angle_gamma   90.00
#
_symmetry.space_group_name_H-M   'P 1'
#
loop_
_entity.id
_entity.type
_entity.pdbx_description
1 polymer ?
#
loop_
_entity_poly.entity_id
_entity_poly.type
_entity_poly.pdbx_seq_one_letter_code
_entity_poly.pdbx_strand_id
1 'polypeptide(L)'
;MADMGFWYHFGILFEALFILTALDAGTRSGRYMLQDLLGNFIPFLKKTQSLPAGIIGTAGCVGLWGYLLYQGVVDPLGGVKSLWPLFGISNQMLAAVALMLGCVILIKMKRQRYVWVPLLPAIWLLICTTRALGLKLFSNNPQLEGFFYMAREYQSRLRVAGSSLTPEQVSNMQHIVINNYTNAGLSILFLVVVYSIMIYGLKIWRQASRIPKRTDKETPYVPIPEGGVKTTSGH
;
A
#
# COMPACT_ATOMS: atom_id res chain seq x y z
N MET A 1 -18.69 30.26 29.80
CA MET A 1 -17.39 29.57 29.87
C MET A 1 -17.47 28.04 29.79
N ALA A 2 -18.66 27.42 29.71
CA ALA A 2 -18.81 25.95 29.61
C ALA A 2 -18.82 25.38 28.17
N ASP A 3 -18.70 26.21 27.13
CA ASP A 3 -18.87 25.80 25.73
C ASP A 3 -17.56 25.27 25.10
N MET A 4 -16.43 25.94 25.33
CA MET A 4 -15.14 25.56 24.72
C MET A 4 -14.59 24.21 25.21
N GLY A 5 -14.79 23.87 26.49
CA GLY A 5 -14.32 22.60 27.05
C GLY A 5 -15.09 21.39 26.51
N PHE A 6 -16.40 21.53 26.35
CA PHE A 6 -17.24 20.48 25.74
C PHE A 6 -16.83 20.24 24.29
N TRP A 7 -16.74 21.28 23.46
CA TRP A 7 -16.33 21.14 22.06
C TRP A 7 -14.91 20.59 21.89
N TYR A 8 -13.98 20.96 22.78
CA TYR A 8 -12.63 20.42 22.79
C TYR A 8 -12.62 18.91 23.08
N HIS A 9 -13.30 18.46 24.14
CA HIS A 9 -13.37 17.03 24.46
C HIS A 9 -14.16 16.24 23.41
N PHE A 10 -15.26 16.79 22.90
CA PHE A 10 -16.02 16.17 21.82
C PHE A 10 -15.18 15.97 20.56
N GLY A 11 -14.42 17.00 20.15
CA GLY A 11 -13.53 16.93 18.99
C GLY A 11 -12.44 15.85 19.13
N ILE A 12 -11.77 15.78 20.29
CA ILE A 12 -10.74 14.76 20.56
C ILE A 12 -11.33 13.36 20.59
N LEU A 13 -12.49 13.17 21.24
CA LEU A 13 -13.15 11.86 21.31
C LEU A 13 -13.60 11.39 19.93
N PHE A 14 -14.15 12.29 19.11
CA PHE A 14 -14.55 12.00 17.74
C PHE A 14 -13.37 11.61 16.86
N GLU A 15 -12.28 12.38 16.89
CA GLU A 15 -11.05 12.08 16.16
C GLU A 15 -10.46 10.74 16.61
N ALA A 16 -10.36 10.50 17.92
CA ALA A 16 -9.86 9.24 18.47
C ALA A 16 -10.73 8.05 18.05
N LEU A 17 -12.06 8.18 18.07
CA LEU A 17 -12.96 7.12 17.62
C LEU A 17 -12.78 6.81 16.14
N PHE A 18 -12.61 7.84 15.31
CA PHE A 18 -12.33 7.66 13.88
C PHE A 18 -11.00 6.92 13.66
N ILE A 19 -9.93 7.33 14.35
CA ILE A 19 -8.62 6.67 14.28
C ILE A 19 -8.72 5.22 14.75
N LEU A 20 -9.37 4.94 15.87
CA LEU A 20 -9.54 3.58 16.40
C LEU A 20 -10.36 2.70 15.47
N THR A 21 -11.41 3.24 14.86
CA THR A 21 -12.23 2.51 13.86
C THR A 21 -11.40 2.14 12.63
N ALA A 22 -10.62 3.09 12.11
CA ALA A 22 -9.74 2.86 10.97
C ALA A 22 -8.65 1.83 11.31
N LEU A 23 -8.07 1.92 12.52
CA LEU A 23 -7.03 1.02 12.99
C LEU A 23 -7.54 -0.40 13.24
N ASP A 24 -8.76 -0.58 13.78
CA ASP A 24 -9.39 -1.90 13.94
C ASP A 24 -9.64 -2.56 12.58
N ALA A 25 -10.29 -1.84 11.66
CA ALA A 25 -10.54 -2.33 10.31
C ALA A 25 -9.23 -2.64 9.56
N GLY A 26 -8.22 -1.78 9.72
CA GLY A 26 -6.88 -1.94 9.17
C GLY A 26 -6.14 -3.15 9.73
N THR A 27 -6.21 -3.39 11.04
CA THR A 27 -5.56 -4.54 11.69
C THR A 27 -6.23 -5.85 11.28
N ARG A 28 -7.56 -5.85 11.14
CA ARG A 28 -8.31 -7.02 10.68
C ARG A 28 -7.94 -7.40 9.24
N SER A 29 -7.94 -6.43 8.33
CA SER A 29 -7.54 -6.65 6.93
C SER A 29 -6.04 -6.99 6.81
N GLY A 30 -5.19 -6.28 7.56
CA GLY A 30 -3.75 -6.49 7.61
C GLY A 30 -3.37 -7.88 8.09
N ARG A 31 -4.06 -8.44 9.09
CA ARG A 31 -3.87 -9.83 9.53
C ARG A 31 -4.08 -10.80 8.37
N TYR A 32 -5.15 -10.65 7.60
CA TYR A 32 -5.43 -11.54 6.47
C TYR A 32 -4.38 -11.40 5.37
N MET A 33 -3.96 -10.17 5.05
CA MET A 33 -2.90 -9.92 4.07
C MET A 33 -1.55 -10.50 4.51
N LEU A 34 -1.18 -10.33 5.79
CA LEU A 34 0.06 -10.87 6.37
C LEU A 34 0.06 -12.40 6.35
N GLN A 35 -1.06 -13.01 6.76
CA GLN A 35 -1.23 -14.46 6.73
C GLN A 35 -1.17 -15.03 5.31
N ASP A 36 -1.75 -14.35 4.33
CA ASP A 36 -1.70 -14.80 2.92
C ASP A 36 -0.28 -14.70 2.35
N LEU A 37 0.44 -13.61 2.66
CA LEU A 37 1.81 -13.41 2.22
C LEU A 37 2.77 -14.41 2.86
N LEU A 38 2.74 -14.55 4.19
CA LEU A 38 3.57 -15.53 4.92
C LEU A 38 3.16 -16.97 4.61
N GLY A 39 1.87 -17.20 4.36
CA GLY A 39 1.31 -18.49 3.97
C GLY A 39 1.89 -19.05 2.67
N ASN A 40 2.40 -18.19 1.78
CA ASN A 40 3.10 -18.63 0.56
C ASN A 40 4.47 -19.26 0.85
N PHE A 41 5.11 -18.92 1.97
CA PHE A 41 6.38 -19.50 2.41
C PHE A 41 6.19 -20.59 3.46
N ILE A 42 5.21 -20.42 4.36
CA ILE A 42 4.90 -21.33 5.47
C ILE A 42 3.44 -21.77 5.33
N PRO A 43 3.14 -22.92 4.70
CA PRO A 43 1.77 -23.38 4.42
C PRO A 43 0.86 -23.50 5.65
N PHE A 44 1.43 -23.67 6.84
CA PHE A 44 0.70 -23.70 8.11
C PHE A 44 -0.05 -22.37 8.38
N LEU A 45 0.50 -21.23 7.93
CA LEU A 45 -0.11 -19.91 8.12
C LEU A 45 -1.30 -19.65 7.18
N LYS A 46 -1.50 -20.47 6.12
CA LYS A 46 -2.71 -20.43 5.27
C LYS A 46 -3.96 -20.94 5.97
N LYS A 47 -3.83 -21.66 7.10
CA LYS A 47 -4.97 -22.14 7.89
C LYS A 47 -5.53 -21.01 8.74
N THR A 48 -6.27 -20.10 8.12
CA THR A 48 -6.89 -18.91 8.75
C THR A 48 -7.83 -19.24 9.92
N GLN A 49 -8.33 -20.48 9.99
CA GLN A 49 -9.18 -20.96 11.09
C GLN A 49 -8.41 -21.57 12.27
N SER A 50 -7.09 -21.68 12.19
CA SER A 50 -6.28 -22.14 13.32
C SER A 50 -5.98 -20.98 14.28
N LEU A 51 -6.34 -21.14 15.55
CA LEU A 51 -6.06 -20.18 16.62
C LEU A 51 -4.58 -19.74 16.67
N PRO A 52 -3.58 -20.64 16.55
CA PRO A 52 -2.18 -20.26 16.56
C PRO A 52 -1.76 -19.37 15.38
N ALA A 53 -2.20 -19.68 14.15
CA ALA A 53 -1.91 -18.84 12.98
C ALA A 53 -2.62 -17.49 13.08
N GLY A 54 -3.84 -17.47 13.64
CA GLY A 54 -4.59 -16.27 14.00
C GLY A 54 -3.80 -15.35 14.92
N ILE A 55 -3.31 -15.87 16.04
CA ILE A 55 -2.55 -15.12 17.04
C ILE A 55 -1.24 -14.59 16.45
N ILE A 56 -0.47 -15.41 15.72
CA ILE A 56 0.78 -14.97 15.08
C ILE A 56 0.50 -13.85 14.05
N GLY A 57 -0.55 -14.01 13.25
CA GLY A 57 -0.94 -12.99 12.27
C GLY A 57 -1.34 -11.67 12.92
N THR A 58 -2.12 -11.72 14.00
CA THR A 58 -2.54 -10.54 14.75
C THR A 58 -1.36 -9.90 15.48
N ALA A 59 -0.55 -10.68 16.20
CA ALA A 59 0.62 -10.18 16.93
C ALA A 59 1.63 -9.55 15.98
N GLY A 60 1.85 -10.15 14.81
CA GLY A 60 2.68 -9.57 13.75
C GLY A 60 2.11 -8.26 13.22
N CYS A 61 0.80 -8.22 12.91
CA CYS A 61 0.16 -7.01 12.41
C CYS A 61 0.18 -5.86 13.44
N VAL A 62 -0.18 -6.14 14.69
CA VAL A 62 -0.13 -5.16 15.80
C VAL A 62 1.31 -4.72 16.09
N GLY A 63 2.28 -5.64 16.05
CA GLY A 63 3.70 -5.32 16.19
C GLY A 63 4.21 -4.38 15.10
N LEU A 64 3.78 -4.58 13.84
CA LEU A 64 4.11 -3.67 12.74
C LEU A 64 3.50 -2.28 12.93
N TRP A 65 2.24 -2.19 13.36
CA TRP A 65 1.62 -0.90 13.72
C TRP A 65 2.36 -0.22 14.88
N GLY A 66 2.71 -0.97 15.92
CA GLY A 66 3.48 -0.48 17.06
C GLY A 66 4.87 0.03 16.65
N TYR A 67 5.54 -0.65 15.71
CA TYR A 67 6.81 -0.20 15.15
C TYR A 67 6.65 1.11 14.37
N LEU A 68 5.61 1.25 13.56
CA LEU A 68 5.34 2.51 12.85
C LEU A 68 5.05 3.67 13.82
N LEU A 69 4.33 3.41 14.92
CA LEU A 69 4.10 4.39 15.97
C LEU A 69 5.40 4.78 16.68
N TYR A 70 6.23 3.79 17.04
CA TYR A 70 7.54 4.02 17.64
C TYR A 70 8.45 4.86 16.71
N GLN A 71 8.52 4.52 15.42
CA GLN A 71 9.28 5.29 14.43
C GLN A 71 8.72 6.72 14.28
N GLY A 72 7.40 6.89 14.32
CA GLY A 72 6.75 8.20 14.27
C GLY A 72 7.07 9.11 15.46
N VAL A 73 7.35 8.53 16.63
CA VAL A 73 7.72 9.28 17.86
C VAL A 73 9.22 9.53 17.93
N VAL A 74 10.05 8.54 17.59
CA VAL A 74 11.51 8.61 17.74
C VAL A 74 12.19 9.38 16.62
N ASP A 75 11.65 9.37 15.40
CA ASP A 75 12.21 10.07 14.25
C ASP A 75 11.31 11.24 13.78
N PRO A 76 11.49 12.46 14.34
CA PRO A 76 10.66 13.63 14.02
C PRO A 76 10.83 14.14 12.58
N LEU A 77 11.87 13.70 11.86
CA LEU A 77 12.21 14.17 10.51
C LEU A 77 12.04 13.08 9.43
N GLY A 78 12.09 11.79 9.80
CA GLY A 78 12.13 10.66 8.86
C GLY A 78 11.07 9.57 9.06
N GLY A 79 10.26 9.59 10.14
CA GLY A 79 9.20 8.61 10.37
C GLY A 79 7.98 8.77 9.44
N VAL A 80 6.82 9.14 9.98
CA VAL A 80 5.54 9.24 9.23
C VAL A 80 5.63 10.15 7.99
N LYS A 81 6.38 11.26 8.09
CA LYS A 81 6.52 12.23 7.00
C LYS A 81 7.19 11.64 5.76
N SER A 82 8.11 10.70 5.95
CA SER A 82 8.76 10.00 4.85
C SER A 82 7.88 8.95 4.18
N LEU A 83 7.05 8.28 4.97
CA LEU A 83 6.13 7.27 4.47
C LEU A 83 5.01 7.90 3.62
N TRP A 84 4.77 9.19 3.77
CA TRP A 84 3.71 9.89 3.07
C TRP A 84 3.85 9.87 1.53
N PRO A 85 5.01 10.24 0.93
CA PRO A 85 5.28 9.99 -0.48
C PRO A 85 5.04 8.53 -0.89
N LEU A 86 5.50 7.57 -0.08
CA LEU A 86 5.39 6.15 -0.39
C LEU A 86 3.93 5.68 -0.39
N PHE A 87 3.11 6.18 0.53
CA PHE A 87 1.68 5.89 0.60
C PHE A 87 0.97 6.36 -0.68
N GLY A 88 1.25 7.59 -1.12
CA GLY A 88 0.70 8.14 -2.37
C GLY A 88 1.08 7.31 -3.59
N ILE A 89 2.36 6.95 -3.72
CA ILE A 89 2.87 6.12 -4.83
C ILE A 89 2.21 4.73 -4.79
N SER A 90 2.20 4.07 -3.64
CA SER A 90 1.64 2.72 -3.47
C SER A 90 0.17 2.65 -3.85
N ASN A 91 -0.61 3.67 -3.48
CA ASN A 91 -2.05 3.72 -3.81
C ASN A 91 -2.30 3.86 -5.31
N GLN A 92 -1.55 4.71 -6.00
CA GLN A 92 -1.66 4.85 -7.45
C GLN A 92 -1.30 3.54 -8.16
N MET A 93 -0.28 2.85 -7.66
CA MET A 93 0.19 1.58 -8.20
C MET A 93 -0.81 0.44 -7.96
N LEU A 94 -1.44 0.39 -6.78
CA LEU A 94 -2.52 -0.54 -6.49
C LEU A 94 -3.75 -0.27 -7.38
N ALA A 95 -4.10 1.00 -7.60
CA ALA A 95 -5.18 1.37 -8.50
C ALA A 95 -4.90 0.93 -9.95
N ALA A 96 -3.66 1.09 -10.43
CA ALA A 96 -3.25 0.58 -11.74
C ALA A 96 -3.41 -0.95 -11.84
N VAL A 97 -3.00 -1.68 -10.80
CA VAL A 97 -3.19 -3.15 -10.72
C VAL A 97 -4.66 -3.53 -10.74
N ALA A 98 -5.50 -2.85 -9.98
CA ALA A 98 -6.94 -3.12 -9.94
C ALA A 98 -7.61 -2.90 -11.31
N LEU A 99 -7.27 -1.82 -12.01
CA LEU A 99 -7.80 -1.55 -13.35
C LEU A 99 -7.29 -2.55 -14.39
N MET A 100 -6.02 -2.95 -14.32
CA MET A 100 -5.45 -4.01 -15.18
C MET A 100 -6.15 -5.35 -14.94
N LEU A 101 -6.40 -5.71 -13.68
CA LEU A 101 -7.15 -6.91 -13.32
C LEU A 101 -8.57 -6.85 -13.88
N GLY A 102 -9.25 -5.71 -13.75
CA GLY A 102 -10.56 -5.47 -14.35
C GLY A 102 -10.58 -5.68 -15.87
N CYS A 103 -9.55 -5.19 -16.58
CA CYS A 103 -9.38 -5.45 -18.01
C CYS A 103 -9.29 -6.95 -18.31
N VAL A 104 -8.44 -7.68 -17.57
CA VAL A 104 -8.24 -9.13 -17.73
C VAL A 104 -9.55 -9.88 -17.48
N ILE A 105 -10.30 -9.54 -16.44
CA ILE A 105 -11.59 -10.16 -16.12
C ILE A 105 -12.58 -9.96 -17.27
N LEU A 106 -12.75 -8.72 -17.76
CA LEU A 106 -13.67 -8.42 -18.88
C LEU A 106 -13.32 -9.20 -20.15
N ILE A 107 -12.04 -9.40 -20.44
CA ILE A 107 -11.59 -10.19 -21.59
C ILE A 107 -11.92 -11.66 -21.40
N LYS A 108 -11.67 -12.22 -20.21
CA LYS A 108 -12.00 -13.61 -19.88
C LYS A 108 -13.50 -13.88 -19.98
N MET A 109 -14.32 -12.88 -19.61
CA MET A 109 -15.78 -12.86 -19.73
C MET A 109 -16.31 -12.62 -21.15
N LYS A 110 -15.44 -12.40 -22.15
CA LYS A 110 -15.80 -12.06 -23.54
C LYS A 110 -16.57 -10.75 -23.71
N ARG A 111 -16.35 -9.80 -22.80
CA ARG A 111 -16.93 -8.46 -22.79
C ARG A 111 -15.94 -7.40 -23.32
N GLN A 112 -15.26 -7.72 -24.43
CA GLN A 112 -14.17 -6.90 -24.98
C GLN A 112 -14.60 -5.46 -25.32
N ARG A 113 -15.87 -5.26 -25.72
CA ARG A 113 -16.44 -3.93 -26.02
C ARG A 113 -16.33 -2.94 -24.85
N TYR A 114 -16.24 -3.41 -23.61
CA TYR A 114 -16.19 -2.55 -22.42
C TYR A 114 -14.77 -2.40 -21.85
N VAL A 115 -13.77 -3.09 -22.40
CA VAL A 115 -12.39 -3.10 -21.86
C VAL A 115 -11.74 -1.72 -21.91
N TRP A 116 -12.12 -0.88 -22.87
CA TRP A 116 -11.58 0.49 -22.98
C TRP A 116 -11.88 1.34 -21.73
N VAL A 117 -12.98 1.05 -21.01
CA VAL A 117 -13.40 1.79 -19.81
C VAL A 117 -12.37 1.70 -18.69
N PRO A 118 -11.90 0.51 -18.25
CA PRO A 118 -10.78 0.41 -17.31
C PRO A 118 -9.40 0.60 -17.97
N LEU A 119 -9.24 0.33 -19.27
CA LEU A 119 -7.93 0.37 -19.92
C LEU A 119 -7.39 1.79 -20.09
N LEU A 120 -8.23 2.76 -20.51
CA LEU A 120 -7.80 4.15 -20.66
C LEU A 120 -7.26 4.75 -19.34
N PRO A 121 -7.99 4.71 -18.21
CA PRO A 121 -7.46 5.21 -16.95
C PRO A 121 -6.27 4.37 -16.45
N ALA A 122 -6.20 3.06 -16.74
CA ALA A 122 -5.03 2.26 -16.40
C ALA A 122 -3.77 2.76 -17.13
N ILE A 123 -3.85 2.97 -18.44
CA ILE A 123 -2.73 3.48 -19.23
C ILE A 123 -2.31 4.86 -18.74
N TRP A 124 -3.28 5.75 -18.51
CA TRP A 124 -3.00 7.09 -17.98
C TRP A 124 -2.29 7.05 -16.63
N LEU A 125 -2.79 6.26 -15.69
CA LEU A 125 -2.16 6.09 -14.38
C LEU A 125 -0.76 5.51 -14.51
N LEU A 126 -0.57 4.47 -15.33
CA LEU A 126 0.77 3.89 -15.55
C LEU A 126 1.76 4.92 -16.10
N ILE A 127 1.36 5.77 -17.05
CA ILE A 127 2.21 6.83 -17.59
C ILE A 127 2.54 7.85 -16.49
N CYS A 128 1.52 8.39 -15.82
CA CYS A 128 1.70 9.42 -14.79
C CYS A 128 2.54 8.93 -13.62
N THR A 129 2.23 7.76 -13.08
CA THR A 129 2.92 7.19 -11.92
C THR A 129 4.34 6.78 -12.27
N THR A 130 4.58 6.18 -13.45
CA THR A 130 5.95 5.83 -13.89
C THR A 130 6.79 7.08 -14.11
N ARG A 131 6.22 8.13 -14.72
CA ARG A 131 6.93 9.39 -14.94
C ARG A 131 7.23 10.07 -13.61
N ALA A 132 6.26 10.16 -12.71
CA ALA A 132 6.44 10.75 -11.38
C ALA A 132 7.51 9.99 -10.57
N LEU A 133 7.49 8.66 -10.62
CA LEU A 133 8.47 7.83 -9.92
C LEU A 133 9.86 7.95 -10.54
N GLY A 134 9.95 8.02 -11.88
CA GLY A 134 11.21 8.28 -12.58
C GLY A 134 11.84 9.61 -12.17
N LEU A 135 11.02 10.66 -12.06
CA LEU A 135 11.46 11.95 -11.52
C LEU A 135 11.88 11.83 -10.05
N LYS A 136 11.09 11.16 -9.20
CA LYS A 136 11.43 10.98 -7.77
C LYS A 136 12.66 10.11 -7.54
N LEU A 137 12.97 9.17 -8.43
CA LEU A 137 14.16 8.32 -8.29
C LEU A 137 15.41 9.03 -8.82
N PHE A 138 15.34 9.63 -10.02
CA PHE A 138 16.54 10.02 -10.77
C PHE A 138 16.71 11.53 -10.98
N SER A 139 15.74 12.36 -10.59
CA SER A 139 15.89 13.81 -10.74
C SER A 139 16.97 14.35 -9.81
N ASN A 140 17.87 15.16 -10.38
CA ASN A 140 18.85 15.95 -9.65
C ASN A 140 18.35 17.37 -9.29
N ASN A 141 17.09 17.69 -9.62
CA ASN A 141 16.53 19.01 -9.30
C ASN A 141 16.19 19.06 -7.80
N PRO A 142 16.71 20.04 -7.02
CA PRO A 142 16.40 20.22 -5.61
C PRO A 142 14.90 20.33 -5.31
N GLN A 143 14.13 20.95 -6.22
CA GLN A 143 12.69 21.14 -6.03
C GLN A 143 11.86 19.85 -6.17
N LEU A 144 12.39 18.84 -6.86
CA LEU A 144 11.71 17.57 -7.06
C LEU A 144 12.00 16.57 -5.93
N GLU A 145 12.94 16.90 -5.03
CA GLU A 145 13.35 16.11 -3.88
C GLU A 145 13.55 14.63 -4.26
N GLY A 146 14.42 14.38 -5.24
CA GLY A 146 14.71 13.03 -5.70
C GLY A 146 15.36 12.21 -4.59
N PHE A 147 14.94 10.95 -4.38
CA PHE A 147 15.40 10.12 -3.28
C PHE A 147 16.92 9.90 -3.31
N PHE A 148 17.50 9.59 -4.49
CA PHE A 148 18.95 9.44 -4.61
C PHE A 148 19.69 10.78 -4.51
N TYR A 149 19.10 11.86 -4.99
CA TYR A 149 19.69 13.19 -4.89
C TYR A 149 19.75 13.65 -3.42
N MET A 150 18.64 13.57 -2.69
CA MET A 150 18.57 13.86 -1.26
C MET A 150 19.52 12.99 -0.45
N ALA A 151 19.56 11.67 -0.69
CA ALA A 151 20.48 10.79 0.01
C ALA A 151 21.95 11.19 -0.19
N ARG A 152 22.35 11.58 -1.42
CA ARG A 152 23.71 12.05 -1.72
C ARG A 152 24.01 13.41 -1.11
N GLU A 153 23.06 14.33 -1.14
CA GLU A 153 23.23 15.69 -0.60
C GLU A 153 23.36 15.68 0.93
N TYR A 154 22.53 14.92 1.65
CA TYR A 154 22.68 14.78 3.10
C TYR A 154 23.97 14.04 3.46
N GLN A 155 24.39 13.06 2.65
CA GLN A 155 25.66 12.37 2.84
C GLN A 155 26.87 13.29 2.60
N SER A 156 26.82 14.20 1.62
CA SER A 156 27.90 15.16 1.38
C SER A 156 27.99 16.19 2.52
N ARG A 157 26.84 16.69 3.00
CA ARG A 157 26.78 17.58 4.17
C ARG A 157 27.37 16.95 5.42
N LEU A 158 27.09 15.68 5.67
CA LEU A 158 27.71 14.91 6.77
C LEU A 158 29.24 14.81 6.65
N ARG A 159 29.77 14.66 5.42
CA ARG A 159 31.21 14.57 5.17
C ARG A 159 31.94 15.92 5.29
N VAL A 160 31.30 17.01 4.84
CA VAL A 160 31.92 18.35 4.79
C VAL A 160 31.76 19.12 6.10
N ALA A 161 30.59 19.05 6.73
CA ALA A 161 30.27 19.80 7.95
C ALA A 161 30.42 18.96 9.24
N GLY A 162 30.97 17.74 9.14
CA GLY A 162 31.03 16.77 10.25
C GLY A 162 31.75 17.28 11.52
N SER A 163 32.62 18.28 11.41
CA SER A 163 33.30 18.92 12.55
C SER A 163 32.54 20.11 13.16
N SER A 164 31.48 20.60 12.52
CA SER A 164 30.67 21.74 12.97
C SER A 164 29.23 21.37 13.39
N LEU A 165 28.86 20.08 13.25
CA LEU A 165 27.52 19.58 13.54
C LEU A 165 27.47 18.94 14.93
N THR A 166 26.35 19.10 15.63
CA THR A 166 26.11 18.39 16.90
C THR A 166 25.88 16.89 16.66
N PRO A 167 26.12 16.02 17.67
CA PRO A 167 25.84 14.59 17.54
C PRO A 167 24.39 14.27 17.13
N GLU A 168 23.44 15.07 17.60
CA GLU A 168 22.03 14.95 17.25
C GLU A 168 21.75 15.30 15.78
N GLN A 169 22.37 16.38 15.27
CA GLN A 169 22.25 16.76 13.85
C GLN A 169 22.83 15.69 12.92
N VAL A 170 23.95 15.08 13.32
CA VAL A 170 24.56 13.97 12.56
C VAL A 170 23.62 12.77 12.52
N SER A 171 23.04 12.37 13.65
CA SER A 171 22.07 11.27 13.72
C SER A 171 20.86 11.53 12.82
N ASN A 172 20.25 12.71 12.93
CA ASN A 172 19.07 13.09 12.14
C ASN A 172 19.35 13.06 10.62
N MET A 173 20.51 13.56 10.19
CA MET A 173 20.90 13.51 8.79
C MET A 173 21.15 12.07 8.30
N GLN A 174 21.71 11.20 9.13
CA GLN A 174 21.90 9.78 8.79
C GLN A 174 20.54 9.07 8.63
N HIS A 175 19.58 9.35 9.51
CA HIS A 175 18.21 8.84 9.38
C HIS A 175 17.58 9.24 8.05
N ILE A 176 17.69 10.51 7.66
CA ILE A 176 17.19 11.01 6.36
C ILE A 176 17.82 10.27 5.19
N VAL A 177 19.13 9.99 5.23
CA VAL A 177 19.84 9.25 4.17
C VAL A 177 19.32 7.82 4.05
N ILE A 178 19.27 7.08 5.17
CA ILE A 178 18.80 5.68 5.19
C ILE A 178 17.39 5.59 4.65
N ASN A 179 16.53 6.46 5.15
CA ASN A 179 15.12 6.51 4.80
C ASN A 179 14.90 6.84 3.31
N ASN A 180 15.67 7.76 2.72
CA ASN A 180 15.61 8.03 1.28
C ASN A 180 16.06 6.82 0.43
N TYR A 181 17.11 6.10 0.85
CA TYR A 181 17.51 4.87 0.16
C TYR A 181 16.46 3.76 0.28
N THR A 182 15.85 3.60 1.46
CA THR A 182 14.75 2.65 1.68
C THR A 182 13.55 2.98 0.79
N ASN A 183 13.14 4.26 0.73
CA ASN A 183 12.06 4.71 -0.15
C ASN A 183 12.37 4.49 -1.63
N ALA A 184 13.60 4.73 -2.06
CA ALA A 184 14.04 4.44 -3.43
C ALA A 184 13.95 2.94 -3.73
N GLY A 185 14.43 2.09 -2.83
CA GLY A 185 14.36 0.63 -2.96
C GLY A 185 12.92 0.12 -3.04
N LEU A 186 12.06 0.55 -2.13
CA LEU A 186 10.64 0.18 -2.11
C LEU A 186 9.90 0.67 -3.37
N SER A 187 10.20 1.88 -3.83
CA SER A 187 9.66 2.44 -5.07
C SER A 187 10.02 1.60 -6.30
N ILE A 188 11.29 1.20 -6.41
CA ILE A 188 11.76 0.33 -7.51
C ILE A 188 11.06 -1.04 -7.43
N LEU A 189 10.96 -1.62 -6.22
CA LEU A 189 10.28 -2.88 -6.00
C LEU A 189 8.82 -2.82 -6.47
N PHE A 190 8.08 -1.78 -6.10
CA PHE A 190 6.70 -1.62 -6.56
C PHE A 190 6.62 -1.51 -8.08
N LEU A 191 7.55 -0.79 -8.72
CA LEU A 191 7.54 -0.63 -10.17
C LEU A 191 7.76 -1.97 -10.86
N VAL A 192 8.70 -2.78 -10.36
CA VAL A 192 8.93 -4.14 -10.85
C VAL A 192 7.67 -5.00 -10.71
N VAL A 193 6.98 -4.94 -9.57
CA VAL A 193 5.74 -5.72 -9.33
C VAL A 193 4.64 -5.30 -10.30
N VAL A 194 4.35 -4.00 -10.43
CA VAL A 194 3.29 -3.49 -11.31
C VAL A 194 3.55 -3.85 -12.77
N TYR A 195 4.78 -3.67 -13.25
CA TYR A 195 5.14 -4.02 -14.63
C TYR A 195 5.14 -5.53 -14.86
N SER A 196 5.51 -6.33 -13.86
CA SER A 196 5.37 -7.79 -13.93
C SER A 196 3.90 -8.19 -14.10
N ILE A 197 3.00 -7.61 -13.29
CA ILE A 197 1.55 -7.84 -13.40
C ILE A 197 1.03 -7.39 -14.76
N MET A 198 1.48 -6.26 -15.29
CA MET A 198 1.12 -5.80 -16.63
C MET A 198 1.52 -6.82 -17.70
N ILE A 199 2.74 -7.35 -17.65
CA ILE A 199 3.22 -8.38 -18.59
C ILE A 199 2.37 -9.66 -18.48
N TYR A 200 2.08 -10.13 -17.26
CA TYR A 200 1.19 -11.27 -17.06
C TYR A 200 -0.24 -11.01 -17.57
N GLY A 201 -0.77 -9.81 -17.32
CA GLY A 201 -2.07 -9.38 -17.83
C GLY A 201 -2.14 -9.38 -19.35
N LEU A 202 -1.09 -8.90 -20.03
CA LEU A 202 -0.98 -8.95 -21.50
C LEU A 202 -0.86 -10.38 -22.03
N LYS A 203 -0.12 -11.27 -21.34
CA LYS A 203 -0.07 -12.69 -21.69
C LYS A 203 -1.46 -13.34 -21.59
N ILE A 204 -2.17 -13.11 -20.49
CA ILE A 204 -3.52 -13.65 -20.28
C ILE A 204 -4.49 -13.05 -21.30
N TRP A 205 -4.41 -11.75 -21.59
CA TRP A 205 -5.20 -11.10 -22.65
C TRP A 205 -5.06 -11.87 -23.96
N ARG A 206 -3.82 -12.09 -24.42
CA ARG A 206 -3.53 -12.78 -25.69
C ARG A 206 -4.07 -14.21 -25.70
N GLN A 207 -3.87 -14.95 -24.61
CA GLN A 207 -4.36 -16.33 -24.48
C GLN A 207 -5.90 -16.38 -24.48
N ALA A 208 -6.54 -15.57 -23.64
CA ALA A 208 -7.99 -15.51 -23.51
C ALA A 208 -8.66 -15.02 -24.80
N SER A 209 -8.02 -14.12 -25.56
CA SER A 209 -8.56 -13.64 -26.84
C SER A 209 -8.56 -14.71 -27.93
N ARG A 210 -7.68 -15.72 -27.85
CA ARG A 210 -7.62 -16.86 -28.80
C ARG A 210 -8.67 -17.93 -28.53
N ILE A 211 -9.13 -18.06 -27.29
CA ILE A 211 -10.14 -19.06 -26.90
C ILE A 211 -11.53 -18.45 -27.12
N PRO A 212 -12.43 -18.97 -27.97
CA PRO A 212 -13.73 -18.32 -28.23
C PRO A 212 -14.71 -18.40 -27.06
N LYS A 213 -14.50 -19.33 -26.12
CA LYS A 213 -15.35 -19.54 -24.93
C LYS A 213 -14.94 -18.64 -23.76
N ARG A 214 -15.89 -18.42 -22.85
CA ARG A 214 -15.64 -17.81 -21.53
C ARG A 214 -14.68 -18.67 -20.73
N THR A 215 -13.72 -18.02 -20.05
CA THR A 215 -12.67 -18.67 -19.24
C THR A 215 -12.60 -18.15 -17.82
N ASP A 216 -13.53 -17.26 -17.46
CA ASP A 216 -13.84 -16.88 -16.09
C ASP A 216 -14.29 -18.11 -15.29
N LYS A 217 -13.73 -18.24 -14.09
CA LYS A 217 -14.14 -19.24 -13.09
C LYS A 217 -14.80 -18.48 -11.95
N GLU A 218 -15.99 -17.97 -12.20
CA GLU A 218 -16.82 -17.37 -11.16
C GLU A 218 -17.38 -18.48 -10.27
N THR A 219 -17.58 -18.20 -8.98
CA THR A 219 -18.36 -19.08 -8.12
C THR A 219 -19.78 -19.19 -8.69
N PRO A 220 -20.43 -20.38 -8.62
CA PRO A 220 -21.80 -20.53 -9.07
C PRO A 220 -22.69 -19.43 -8.48
N TYR A 221 -23.55 -18.85 -9.31
CA TYR A 221 -24.50 -17.84 -8.84
C TYR A 221 -25.35 -18.43 -7.72
N VAL A 222 -25.28 -17.81 -6.54
CA VAL A 222 -26.17 -18.14 -5.42
C VAL A 222 -27.35 -17.19 -5.51
N PRO A 223 -28.54 -17.64 -5.94
CA PRO A 223 -29.71 -16.79 -5.97
C PRO A 223 -30.03 -16.33 -4.55
N ILE A 224 -30.41 -15.04 -4.42
CA ILE A 224 -31.02 -14.56 -3.19
C ILE A 224 -32.32 -15.35 -3.01
N PRO A 225 -32.52 -16.07 -1.90
CA PRO A 225 -33.76 -16.80 -1.66
C PRO A 225 -34.95 -15.85 -1.80
N GLU A 226 -36.02 -16.27 -2.45
CA GLU A 226 -37.23 -15.44 -2.67
C GLU A 226 -37.87 -14.91 -1.37
N GLY A 227 -37.45 -15.43 -0.21
CA GLY A 227 -37.85 -14.97 1.13
C GLY A 227 -36.79 -14.15 1.90
N GLY A 228 -35.76 -13.64 1.24
CA GLY A 228 -34.67 -12.88 1.86
C GLY A 228 -33.63 -13.75 2.57
N VAL A 229 -32.51 -13.13 2.96
CA VAL A 229 -31.48 -13.80 3.77
C VAL A 229 -32.06 -14.00 5.17
N LYS A 230 -32.37 -15.24 5.55
CA LYS A 230 -32.64 -15.57 6.96
C LYS A 230 -31.35 -15.34 7.74
N THR A 231 -31.17 -14.13 8.24
CA THR A 231 -30.18 -13.85 9.27
C THR A 231 -30.65 -14.58 10.52
N THR A 232 -30.10 -15.77 10.77
CA THR A 232 -30.22 -16.35 12.11
C THR A 232 -29.39 -15.47 13.04
N SER A 233 -30.04 -14.46 13.62
CA SER A 233 -29.55 -13.75 14.80
C SER A 233 -29.63 -14.72 15.99
N GLY A 234 -28.75 -15.73 15.97
CA GLY A 234 -28.39 -16.47 17.17
C GLY A 234 -27.29 -15.67 17.84
N HIS A 235 -27.68 -14.85 18.82
CA HIS A 235 -26.79 -14.50 19.92
C HIS A 235 -26.47 -15.76 20.73
#